data_AF-A0A972FA59-F1
#
_entry.id   AF-A0A972FA59-F1
#
_cell.length_a   1.000
_cell.length_b   1.000
_cell.length_c   1.000
_cell.angle_alpha   90.00
_cell.angle_beta   90.00
_cell.angle_gamma   90.00
#
_symmetry.space_group_name_H-M   'P 1'
#
loop_
_entity.id
_entity.type
_entity.pdbx_description
1 polymer ?
#
loop_
_entity_poly.entity_id
_entity_poly.type
_entity_poly.pdbx_seq_one_letter_code
_entity_poly.pdbx_strand_id
1 'polypeptide(L)' 'MEAIQGQTTIPRPQVAIISYADTMEITFSGTQKENDLEREFFRFLIKDGIAVKIESNRKAAIGKGEEN' A
#
# COMPACT_ATOMS: atom_id res chain seq x y z
N MET A 1 -3.51 14.47 3.48
CA MET A 1 -3.83 15.27 2.26
C MET A 1 -4.81 14.45 1.46
N GLU A 2 -5.21 14.85 0.25
CA GLU A 2 -6.00 13.96 -0.60
C GLU A 2 -5.35 13.88 -1.99
N ALA A 3 -5.06 12.66 -2.43
CA ALA A 3 -4.61 12.36 -3.78
C ALA A 3 -5.61 11.41 -4.43
N ILE A 4 -6.20 11.83 -5.55
CA ILE A 4 -7.15 11.00 -6.30
C ILE A 4 -6.42 10.37 -7.47
N GLN A 5 -6.30 9.05 -7.46
CA GLN A 5 -5.77 8.29 -8.59
C GLN A 5 -6.87 8.00 -9.61
N GLY A 6 -6.54 8.09 -10.90
CA GLY A 6 -7.44 7.66 -11.98
C GLY A 6 -7.66 6.15 -12.00
N GLN A 7 -8.55 5.69 -12.88
CA GLN A 7 -8.85 4.26 -13.01
C GLN A 7 -7.63 3.46 -13.49
N THR A 8 -7.29 2.41 -12.77
CA THR A 8 -6.27 1.43 -13.19
C THR A 8 -6.81 0.54 -14.30
N THR A 9 -6.30 0.69 -15.53
CA THR A 9 -6.70 -0.11 -16.70
C THR A 9 -5.78 -1.30 -16.98
N ILE A 10 -4.66 -1.40 -16.27
CA ILE A 10 -3.64 -2.44 -16.45
C ILE A 10 -3.21 -3.02 -15.10
N PRO A 11 -2.96 -4.33 -14.99
CA PRO A 11 -2.64 -5.00 -13.74
C PRO A 11 -1.19 -4.74 -13.34
N ARG A 12 -0.91 -3.52 -12.89
CA ARG A 12 0.36 -3.12 -12.27
C ARG A 12 0.09 -2.22 -11.08
N PRO A 13 1.02 -2.11 -10.14
CA PRO A 13 0.96 -1.09 -9.10
C PRO A 13 0.89 0.31 -9.70
N GLN A 14 0.01 1.12 -9.12
CA GLN A 14 0.01 2.55 -9.26
C GLN A 14 0.32 3.17 -7.91
N VAL A 15 1.28 4.09 -7.89
CA VAL A 15 1.70 4.76 -6.66
C VAL A 15 1.43 6.25 -6.81
N ALA A 16 0.77 6.82 -5.83
CA ALA A 16 0.68 8.26 -5.65
C ALA A 16 1.44 8.64 -4.39
N ILE A 17 2.18 9.74 -4.48
CA ILE A 17 2.94 10.29 -3.36
C ILE A 17 2.61 11.77 -3.28
N ILE A 18 2.22 12.22 -2.09
CA ILE A 18 2.02 13.64 -1.80
C ILE A 18 2.67 13.96 -0.46
N SER A 19 3.35 15.08 -0.38
CA SER A 19 4.00 15.55 0.84
C SER A 19 3.63 17.00 1.13
N TYR A 20 3.55 17.31 2.42
CA TYR A 20 3.35 18.67 2.93
C TYR A 20 3.97 18.77 4.32
N ALA A 21 4.83 19.78 4.49
CA ALA A 21 5.67 19.93 5.67
C ALA A 21 6.39 18.60 6.01
N ASP A 22 6.28 18.14 7.24
CA ASP A 22 6.96 16.94 7.73
C ASP A 22 6.17 15.64 7.51
N THR A 23 5.07 15.69 6.75
CA THR A 23 4.20 14.54 6.49
C THR A 23 4.21 14.15 5.02
N MET A 24 4.47 12.88 4.76
CA MET A 24 4.37 12.27 3.42
C MET A 24 3.31 11.17 3.45
N GLU A 25 2.45 11.17 2.44
CA GLU A 25 1.41 10.19 2.24
C GLU A 25 1.69 9.42 0.95
N ILE A 26 1.73 8.09 1.05
CA ILE A 26 2.01 7.17 -0.05
C ILE A 26 0.83 6.22 -0.20
N THR A 27 0.21 6.22 -1.38
CA THR A 27 -0.93 5.37 -1.69
C THR A 27 -0.55 4.37 -2.77
N PHE A 28 -0.61 3.08 -2.43
CA PHE A 28 -0.53 1.98 -3.39
C PHE A 28 -1.95 1.59 -3.81
N SER A 29 -2.20 1.60 -5.11
CA SER A 29 -3.44 1.12 -5.71
C SER A 29 -3.16 0.22 -6.91
N GLY A 30 -4.15 -0.58 -7.30
CA GLY A 30 -4.00 -1.54 -8.38
C GLY A 30 -5.04 -2.66 -8.26
N THR A 31 -5.25 -3.35 -9.37
CA THR A 31 -6.15 -4.52 -9.43
C THR A 31 -5.46 -5.80 -8.96
N GLN A 32 -4.12 -5.81 -8.91
CA GLN A 32 -3.33 -6.95 -8.47
C GLN A 32 -3.14 -6.94 -6.96
N LYS A 33 -3.18 -8.13 -6.36
CA LYS A 33 -2.86 -8.35 -4.96
C LYS A 33 -1.35 -8.51 -4.80
N GLU A 34 -0.60 -7.42 -4.95
CA GLU A 34 0.84 -7.41 -4.67
C GLU A 34 1.10 -7.03 -3.22
N ASN A 35 1.21 -8.04 -2.36
CA ASN A 35 1.50 -7.82 -0.95
C ASN A 35 3.01 -7.69 -0.68
N ASP A 36 3.88 -8.33 -1.47
CA ASP A 36 5.30 -8.43 -1.11
C ASP A 36 6.08 -7.17 -1.46
N LEU A 37 5.81 -6.55 -2.61
CA LEU A 37 6.41 -5.27 -3.01
C LEU A 37 6.08 -4.16 -2.01
N GLU A 38 4.79 -3.98 -1.70
CA GLU A 38 4.33 -2.98 -0.72
C GLU A 38 5.00 -3.20 0.65
N ARG A 39 5.04 -4.46 1.11
CA ARG A 39 5.69 -4.83 2.38
C ARG A 39 7.19 -4.57 2.37
N GLU A 40 7.89 -4.88 1.29
CA GLU A 40 9.32 -4.64 1.15
C GLU A 40 9.61 -3.14 1.17
N PHE A 41 8.81 -2.35 0.46
CA PHE A 41 8.91 -0.89 0.48
C PHE A 41 8.74 -0.32 1.90
N PHE A 42 7.69 -0.71 2.63
CA PHE A 42 7.50 -0.22 4.00
C PHE A 42 8.62 -0.69 4.95
N ARG A 43 9.13 -1.91 4.78
CA ARG A 43 10.29 -2.40 5.54
C ARG A 43 11.55 -1.59 5.24
N PHE A 44 11.76 -1.20 3.99
CA PHE A 44 12.87 -0.35 3.60
C PHE A 44 12.81 0.99 4.35
N LEU A 45 11.65 1.65 4.39
CA LEU A 45 11.46 2.92 5.11
C LEU A 45 11.75 2.79 6.62
N ILE A 46 11.23 1.73 7.26
CA ILE A 46 11.50 1.47 8.68
C ILE A 46 13.00 1.26 8.94
N LYS A 47 13.70 0.53 8.07
CA LYS A 47 15.15 0.32 8.19
C LYS A 47 15.94 1.62 8.07
N ASP A 48 15.43 2.58 7.30
CA ASP A 48 16.01 3.91 7.14
C ASP A 48 15.63 4.88 8.29
N GLY A 49 14.92 4.38 9.31
CA GLY A 49 14.52 5.16 10.48
C GLY A 49 13.25 6.01 10.28
N ILE A 50 12.54 5.84 9.17
CA ILE A 50 11.31 6.56 8.87
C ILE A 50 10.14 5.80 9.48
N ALA A 51 9.46 6.41 10.46
CA ALA A 51 8.26 5.83 11.04
C ALA A 51 7.12 5.79 10.00
N VAL A 52 6.47 4.63 9.85
CA VAL A 52 5.35 4.46 8.91
C VAL A 52 4.08 4.01 9.63
N LYS A 53 2.94 4.52 9.16
CA LYS A 53 1.60 4.04 9.53
C LYS A 53 0.95 3.47 8.28
N ILE A 54 0.50 2.22 8.34
CA ILE A 54 -0.12 1.53 7.19
C ILE A 54 -1.62 1.45 7.41
N GLU A 55 -2.39 2.01 6.48
CA GLU A 55 -3.84 1.91 6.43
C GLU A 55 -4.23 1.17 5.14
N SER A 56 -5.02 0.11 5.26
CA SER A 56 -5.40 -0.71 4.10
C SER A 56 -6.87 -1.09 4.17
N ASN A 57 -7.54 -0.92 3.03
CA ASN A 57 -8.91 -1.39 2.84
C ASN A 57 -8.97 -2.90 2.50
N ARG A 58 -7.81 -3.56 2.36
CA ARG A 58 -7.76 -5.02 2.14
C ARG A 58 -8.12 -5.69 3.46
N LYS A 59 -9.23 -6.42 3.49
CA LYS A 59 -9.52 -7.33 4.61
C LYS A 59 -8.37 -8.33 4.68
N ALA A 60 -7.69 -8.41 5.83
CA ALA A 60 -6.76 -9.50 6.08
C ALA A 60 -7.50 -10.79 5.72
N ALA A 61 -6.95 -11.59 4.80
CA ALA A 61 -7.50 -12.90 4.52
C ALA A 61 -7.34 -13.70 5.81
N ILE A 62 -8.35 -13.64 6.68
CA ILE A 62 -8.58 -14.69 7.66
C ILE A 62 -8.66 -15.96 6.83
N GLY A 63 -7.71 -16.88 7.04
CA GLY A 63 -7.68 -18.13 6.32
C GLY A 63 -9.06 -18.78 6.50
N LYS A 64 -9.80 -18.94 5.41
CA LYS A 64 -10.85 -19.95 5.39
C LYS A 64 -10.09 -21.26 5.55
N GLY A 65 -10.15 -21.84 6.74
CA GLY A 65 -9.86 -23.25 6.92
C GLY A 65 -10.68 -23.99 5.87
N GLU A 66 -9.98 -24.79 5.06
CA GLU A 66 -10.59 -25.84 4.28
C GLU A 66 -11.26 -26.78 5.29
N GLU A 67 -12.57 -26.64 5.48
CA GLU A 67 -13.41 -27.71 5.99
C GLU A 67 -13.93 -28.47 4.77
N ASN A 68 -13.29 -29.60 4.48
CA ASN A 68 -13.85 -30.77 3.82
C ASN A 68 -13.16 -32.00 4.39
#